data_AF-A0A7C5LR05-F1
#
_entry.id   AF-A0A7C5LR05-F1
#
_cell.length_a   1.000
_cell.length_b   1.000
_cell.length_c   1.000
_cell.angle_alpha   90.00
_cell.angle_beta   90.00
_cell.angle_gamma   90.00
#
_symmetry.space_group_name_H-M   'P 1'
#
loop_
_entity.id
_entity.type
_entity.pdbx_description
1 polymer ?
#
loop_
_entity_poly.entity_id
_entity_poly.type
_entity_poly.pdbx_seq_one_letter_code
_entity_poly.pdbx_strand_id
1 'polypeptide(L)'
;MSARDDVLPGLEEKYQLYLGIPRHLIPWHPTIDPEKCVGCKECIKFCHDTVYAYDKDKRKVYVANPWHCQVYCQSCTHACNKDAITFPDRREVKARIRELRAQYPPA
;
A
#
# COMPACT_ATOMS: atom_id res chain seq x y z
N MET A 1 -1.44 14.87 -20.21
CA MET A 1 -1.55 13.42 -19.96
C MET A 1 -2.75 13.22 -19.04
N SER A 2 -3.70 12.37 -19.38
CA SER A 2 -4.82 12.08 -18.49
C SER A 2 -4.37 11.09 -17.44
N ALA A 3 -4.75 11.29 -16.18
CA ALA A 3 -4.48 10.31 -15.12
C ALA A 3 -5.02 8.91 -15.43
N ARG A 4 -6.04 8.82 -16.29
CA ARG A 4 -6.61 7.54 -16.75
C ARG A 4 -5.71 6.79 -17.73
N ASP A 5 -4.84 7.49 -18.46
CA ASP A 5 -3.94 6.86 -19.44
C ASP A 5 -2.75 6.17 -18.74
N ASP A 6 -2.40 6.65 -17.54
CA ASP A 6 -1.23 6.22 -16.78
C ASP A 6 -1.59 5.24 -15.65
N VAL A 7 -2.79 4.66 -15.61
CA VAL A 7 -3.15 3.69 -14.57
C VAL A 7 -2.45 2.35 -14.76
N LEU A 8 -2.15 1.65 -13.66
CA LEU A 8 -1.54 0.33 -13.73
C LEU A 8 -2.54 -0.69 -14.33
N PRO A 9 -2.19 -1.40 -15.42
CA PRO A 9 -3.07 -2.41 -16.01
C PRO A 9 -3.39 -3.54 -15.02
N GLY A 10 -4.64 -3.99 -14.99
CA GLY A 10 -5.09 -5.09 -14.13
C GLY A 10 -5.36 -4.69 -12.66
N LEU A 11 -5.14 -3.43 -12.28
CA LEU A 11 -5.55 -2.91 -10.98
C LEU A 11 -7.05 -2.60 -10.99
N GLU A 12 -7.79 -3.06 -9.97
CA GLU A 12 -9.23 -2.79 -9.85
C GLU A 12 -9.49 -1.27 -9.81
N GLU A 13 -10.59 -0.82 -10.43
CA GLU A 13 -10.90 0.61 -10.62
C GLU A 13 -10.81 1.43 -9.32
N LYS A 14 -11.32 0.90 -8.21
CA LYS A 14 -11.26 1.54 -6.88
C LYS A 14 -9.85 1.83 -6.36
N TYR A 15 -8.83 1.13 -6.87
CA TYR A 15 -7.43 1.31 -6.48
C TYR A 15 -6.61 2.06 -7.52
N GLN A 16 -7.16 2.43 -8.68
CA GLN A 16 -6.38 3.01 -9.78
C GLN A 16 -5.91 4.43 -9.51
N LEU A 17 -6.71 5.22 -8.81
CA LEU A 17 -6.46 6.65 -8.61
C LEU A 17 -6.52 7.03 -7.14
N TYR A 18 -5.71 8.00 -6.77
CA TYR A 18 -5.80 8.71 -5.49
C TYR A 18 -5.79 10.21 -5.76
N LEU A 19 -6.91 10.89 -5.48
CA LEU A 19 -7.08 12.33 -5.74
C LEU A 19 -6.74 12.72 -7.20
N GLY A 20 -7.11 11.88 -8.17
CA GLY A 20 -6.81 12.10 -9.59
C GLY A 20 -5.37 11.79 -10.00
N ILE A 21 -4.55 11.22 -9.12
CA ILE A 21 -3.18 10.79 -9.42
C ILE A 21 -3.17 9.26 -9.60
N PRO A 22 -2.49 8.70 -10.60
CA PRO A 22 -2.30 7.25 -10.70
C PRO A 22 -1.70 6.67 -9.41
N ARG A 23 -2.42 5.74 -8.78
CA ARG A 23 -2.13 5.24 -7.43
C ARG A 23 -0.73 4.68 -7.29
N HIS A 24 -0.28 3.93 -8.30
CA HIS A 24 1.02 3.25 -8.31
C HIS A 24 2.22 4.22 -8.33
N LEU A 25 2.01 5.51 -8.64
CA LEU A 25 3.06 6.54 -8.58
C LEU A 25 3.29 7.08 -7.16
N ILE A 26 2.39 6.79 -6.23
CA ILE A 26 2.48 7.19 -4.82
C ILE A 26 3.10 6.03 -4.04
N PRO A 27 4.36 6.15 -3.56
CA PRO A 27 5.08 5.06 -2.90
C PRO A 27 4.59 4.90 -1.46
N TRP A 28 3.34 4.48 -1.29
CA TRP A 28 2.73 4.17 -0.01
C TRP A 28 2.23 2.74 -0.03
N HIS A 29 2.87 1.86 0.71
CA HIS A 29 2.39 0.50 0.97
C HIS A 29 3.14 -0.04 2.19
N PRO A 30 2.62 -1.06 2.88
CA PRO A 30 3.36 -1.67 3.97
C PRO A 30 4.60 -2.42 3.46
N THR A 31 5.55 -2.62 4.37
CA THR A 31 6.65 -3.59 4.26
C THR A 31 6.57 -4.51 5.48
N ILE A 32 6.83 -5.81 5.27
CA ILE A 32 6.87 -6.80 6.35
C ILE A 32 8.33 -7.17 6.63
N ASP A 33 8.74 -7.01 7.88
CA ASP A 33 9.98 -7.54 8.44
C ASP A 33 9.83 -9.08 8.66
N PRO A 34 10.55 -9.91 7.88
CA PRO A 34 10.42 -11.36 7.97
C PRO A 34 11.01 -11.95 9.26
N GLU A 35 11.92 -11.24 9.93
CA GLU A 35 12.53 -11.68 11.18
C GLU A 35 11.54 -11.54 12.34
N LYS A 36 10.77 -10.45 12.35
CA LYS A 36 9.74 -10.20 13.37
C LYS A 36 8.41 -10.90 13.09
N CYS A 37 8.04 -11.10 11.83
CA CYS A 37 6.77 -11.68 11.46
C CYS A 37 6.66 -13.13 11.95
N VAL A 38 5.73 -13.45 12.85
CA VAL A 38 5.51 -14.83 13.34
C VAL A 38 4.45 -15.61 12.55
N GLY A 39 3.92 -15.02 11.47
CA GLY A 39 2.92 -15.69 10.64
C GLY A 39 1.54 -15.84 11.30
N CYS A 40 1.19 -14.98 12.26
CA CYS A 40 -0.10 -15.03 12.99
C CYS A 40 -1.32 -14.67 12.13
N LYS A 41 -1.11 -14.03 10.97
CA LYS A 41 -2.16 -13.64 9.99
C LYS A 41 -3.14 -12.58 10.48
N GLU A 42 -2.91 -11.94 11.64
CA GLU A 42 -3.82 -10.90 12.16
C GLU A 42 -3.92 -9.70 11.22
N CYS A 43 -2.83 -9.30 10.55
CA CYS A 43 -2.87 -8.25 9.53
C CYS A 43 -3.70 -8.63 8.30
N ILE A 44 -3.77 -9.91 7.93
CA ILE A 44 -4.63 -10.40 6.83
C ILE A 44 -6.10 -10.28 7.23
N LYS A 45 -6.45 -10.67 8.47
CA LYS A 45 -7.83 -10.59 8.98
C LYS A 45 -8.29 -9.14 9.17
N PHE A 46 -7.37 -8.28 9.58
CA PHE A 46 -7.66 -6.88 9.88
C PHE A 46 -7.82 -6.01 8.63
N CYS A 47 -7.01 -6.25 7.59
CA CYS A 47 -7.05 -5.42 6.39
C CYS A 47 -8.28 -5.76 5.55
N HIS A 48 -9.18 -4.79 5.38
CA HIS A 48 -10.36 -4.92 4.51
C HIS A 48 -9.99 -5.05 3.02
N ASP A 49 -8.81 -4.57 2.65
CA ASP A 49 -8.26 -4.68 1.31
C ASP A 49 -7.35 -5.92 1.19
N THR A 50 -7.18 -6.42 -0.03
CA THR A 50 -6.41 -7.64 -0.32
C THR A 50 -4.89 -7.38 -0.37
N VAL A 51 -4.34 -6.61 0.56
CA VAL A 51 -2.92 -6.20 0.57
C VAL A 51 -1.97 -7.36 0.87
N TYR A 52 -2.36 -8.26 1.78
CA TYR A 52 -1.49 -9.29 2.33
C TYR A 52 -1.89 -10.70 1.86
N ALA A 53 -0.90 -11.58 1.76
CA ALA A 53 -1.10 -13.02 1.58
C ALA A 53 -0.19 -13.83 2.51
N TYR A 54 -0.48 -15.12 2.67
CA TYR A 54 0.28 -16.02 3.52
C TYR A 54 1.07 -17.02 2.68
N ASP A 55 2.39 -17.05 2.90
CA ASP A 55 3.29 -18.06 2.37
C ASP A 55 3.26 -19.27 3.32
N LYS A 56 2.75 -20.41 2.83
CA LYS A 56 2.62 -21.64 3.62
C LYS A 56 3.96 -22.30 3.90
N ASP A 57 4.91 -22.20 2.97
CA ASP A 57 6.20 -22.86 3.06
C ASP A 57 7.12 -22.13 4.03
N LYS A 58 7.18 -20.80 3.92
CA LYS A 58 7.93 -19.94 4.86
C LYS A 58 7.20 -19.75 6.19
N ARG A 59 5.89 -20.02 6.21
CA ARG A 59 4.99 -19.74 7.33
C ARG A 59 4.96 -18.26 7.73
N LYS A 60 5.06 -17.37 6.74
CA LYS A 60 5.13 -15.90 6.93
C LYS A 60 4.05 -15.19 6.12
N VAL A 61 3.67 -14.00 6.57
CA VAL A 61 2.84 -13.09 5.77
C VAL A 61 3.76 -12.25 4.87
N TYR A 62 3.31 -11.97 3.65
CA TYR A 62 3.97 -11.05 2.72
C TYR A 62 2.95 -10.09 2.10
N VAL A 63 3.43 -9.02 1.48
CA VAL A 63 2.61 -8.04 0.75
C VAL A 63 2.38 -8.56 -0.67
N ALA A 64 1.14 -8.93 -1.00
CA ALA A 64 0.78 -9.47 -2.31
C ALA A 64 0.32 -8.36 -3.26
N ASN A 65 -0.49 -7.42 -2.77
CA ASN A 65 -1.04 -6.33 -3.59
C ASN A 65 -0.72 -4.98 -2.94
N PRO A 66 0.50 -4.44 -3.12
CA PRO A 66 0.93 -3.20 -2.46
C PRO A 66 0.02 -2.01 -2.81
N TRP A 67 -0.48 -1.96 -4.04
CA TRP A 67 -1.31 -0.87 -4.55
C TRP A 67 -2.76 -0.89 -4.07
N HIS A 68 -3.20 -1.99 -3.44
CA HIS A 68 -4.52 -2.05 -2.78
C HIS A 68 -4.50 -1.33 -1.42
N CYS A 69 -3.32 -1.00 -0.90
CA CYS A 69 -3.21 -0.28 0.36
C CYS A 69 -3.70 1.17 0.19
N GLN A 70 -4.61 1.61 1.06
CA GLN A 70 -5.07 2.99 1.08
C GLN A 70 -3.94 3.95 1.46
N VAL A 71 -3.76 5.02 0.67
CA VAL A 71 -2.72 6.02 0.92
C VAL A 71 -2.93 6.65 2.31
N TYR A 72 -1.87 6.68 3.11
CA TYR A 72 -1.84 7.11 4.52
C TYR A 72 -2.56 6.22 5.54
N CYS A 73 -3.20 5.13 5.15
CA CYS A 73 -3.68 4.14 6.11
C CYS A 73 -2.50 3.39 6.73
N GLN A 74 -2.47 3.32 8.07
CA GLN A 74 -1.45 2.59 8.84
C GLN A 74 -2.08 1.64 9.85
N SER A 75 -3.40 1.52 9.92
CA SER A 75 -4.07 0.87 11.05
C SER A 75 -3.67 -0.61 11.26
N CYS A 76 -3.20 -1.29 10.21
CA CYS A 76 -2.70 -2.65 10.30
C CYS A 76 -1.42 -2.80 11.13
N THR A 77 -0.68 -1.71 11.40
CA THR A 77 0.46 -1.75 12.35
C THR A 77 -0.02 -2.12 13.75
N HIS A 78 -1.17 -1.61 14.19
CA HIS A 78 -1.77 -1.95 15.48
C HIS A 78 -2.29 -3.39 15.56
N ALA A 79 -2.61 -4.01 14.42
CA ALA A 79 -2.98 -5.42 14.37
C ALA A 79 -1.77 -6.36 14.49
N CYS A 80 -0.56 -5.87 14.21
CA CYS A 80 0.65 -6.66 14.31
C CYS A 80 1.21 -6.65 15.73
N ASN A 81 1.05 -7.76 16.45
CA ASN A 81 1.59 -7.94 17.81
C ASN A 81 3.12 -8.11 17.89
N LYS A 82 3.85 -7.90 16.79
CA LYS A 82 5.30 -8.06 16.68
C LYS A 82 5.99 -6.87 16.03
N ASP A 83 5.25 -5.80 15.75
CA ASP A 83 5.79 -4.59 15.10
C ASP A 83 6.57 -4.91 13.81
N ALA A 84 6.07 -5.90 13.05
CA ALA A 84 6.69 -6.37 11.82
C ALA A 84 6.26 -5.56 10.59
N ILE A 85 5.31 -4.63 10.72
CA ILE A 85 4.78 -3.85 9.61
C ILE A 85 5.28 -2.42 9.71
N THR A 86 5.93 -1.95 8.65
CA THR A 86 6.40 -0.56 8.53
C THR A 86 5.83 0.09 7.28
N PHE A 87 5.88 1.42 7.24
CA PHE A 87 5.43 2.23 6.11
C PHE A 87 6.50 3.27 5.75
N PRO A 88 6.49 3.78 4.51
CA PRO A 88 7.32 4.90 4.08
C PRO A 88 7.09 6.16 4.92
N ASP A 89 8.08 7.05 4.94
CA ASP A 89 7.97 8.32 5.66
C ASP A 89 6.89 9.22 5.03
N ARG A 90 6.00 9.76 5.88
CA ARG A 90 4.85 10.56 5.42
C ARG A 90 5.27 11.88 4.78
N ARG A 91 6.40 12.46 5.17
CA ARG A 91 6.92 13.71 4.60
C ARG A 91 7.44 13.49 3.19
N GLU A 92 8.17 12.40 2.97
CA GLU A 92 8.65 12.02 1.64
C GLU A 92 7.49 11.74 0.69
N VAL A 93 6.49 10.97 1.13
CA VAL A 93 5.30 10.67 0.33
C VAL A 93 4.48 11.93 0.04
N LYS A 94 4.39 12.86 1.00
CA LYS A 94 3.74 14.16 0.80
C LYS A 94 4.50 15.02 -0.23
N ALA A 95 5.82 15.04 -0.19
CA ALA A 95 6.64 15.72 -1.19
C ALA A 95 6.41 15.12 -2.58
N ARG A 96 6.40 13.78 -2.69
CA ARG A 96 6.11 13.08 -3.94
C ARG A 96 4.74 13.41 -4.50
N ILE A 97 3.70 13.43 -3.66
CA ILE A 97 2.35 13.82 -4.10
C ILE A 97 2.31 15.27 -4.59
N ARG A 98 3.07 16.18 -3.96
CA ARG A 98 3.16 17.58 -4.39
C ARG A 98 3.77 17.70 -5.78
N GLU A 99 4.82 16.94 -6.09
CA GLU A 99 5.41 16.88 -7.43
C GLU A 99 4.42 16.32 -8.45
N LEU A 100 3.75 15.21 -8.11
CA LEU A 100 2.78 14.56 -8.98
C LEU A 100 1.59 15.49 -9.29
N ARG A 101 1.17 16.36 -8.37
CA ARG A 101 0.13 17.36 -8.63
C ARG A 101 0.47 18.36 -9.73
N ALA A 102 1.76 18.61 -10.01
CA ALA A 102 2.14 19.44 -11.14
C ALA A 102 1.90 18.73 -12.49
N GLN A 103 1.98 17.40 -12.49
CA GLN A 103 1.78 16.56 -13.67
C GLN A 103 0.30 16.16 -13.86
N TYR A 104 -0.39 15.94 -12.75
CA TYR A 104 -1.80 15.56 -12.65
C TYR A 104 -2.57 16.61 -11.85
N PRO A 105 -2.84 17.80 -12.45
CA PRO A 105 -3.63 18.82 -11.78
C PRO A 105 -5.05 18.29 -11.50
N PRO A 106 -5.66 18.65 -10.36
CA PRO A 106 -7.07 18.34 -10.13
C PRO A 106 -7.92 18.97 -11.24
N ALA A 107 -8.92 18.23 -11.69
CA ALA A 107 -9.92 18.73 -12.63
C ALA A 107 -10.72 19.89 -12.03
#